data_AF-A0AA41VC91-F1
#
_entry.id   AF-A0AA41VC91-F1
#
_cell.length_a   1.000
_cell.length_b   1.000
_cell.length_c   1.000
_cell.angle_alpha   90.00
_cell.angle_beta   90.00
_cell.angle_gamma   90.00
#
_symmetry.space_group_name_H-M   'P 1'
#
loop_
_entity.id
_entity.type
_entity.pdbx_description
1 polymer ?
#
loop_
_entity_poly.entity_id
_entity_poly.type
_entity_poly.pdbx_seq_one_letter_code
_entity_poly.pdbx_strand_id
1 'polypeptide(L)'
;MGEPKISLRLFDLSDVDDLMVWATDDRVSEFCAWDTYTSKEDAITFITNTAMPHPWFKAICIDNKPIGAISVKPAKRHDQCRCHMAYTLAHKYWGPYFKIESFVLAENKGSIKVLEKDGCQRDGILRDYIILKGKIRDAMIYSFLSTDFFFLFLDNMH
;
A
#
# COMPACT_ATOMS: atom_id res chain seq x y z
N MET A 1 -16.76 20.71 -9.93
CA MET A 1 -16.55 19.26 -9.75
C MET A 1 -15.47 19.12 -8.68
N GLY A 2 -15.72 18.38 -7.61
CA GLY A 2 -14.77 18.24 -6.51
C GLY A 2 -13.55 17.42 -6.93
N GLU A 3 -12.41 17.66 -6.30
CA GLU A 3 -11.23 16.82 -6.47
C GLU A 3 -11.52 15.39 -5.99
N PRO A 4 -11.03 14.35 -6.69
CA PRO A 4 -11.26 12.97 -6.31
C PRO A 4 -10.66 12.70 -4.92
N LYS A 5 -11.47 12.12 -4.02
CA LYS A 5 -11.06 11.89 -2.64
C LYS A 5 -10.49 10.48 -2.47
N ILE A 6 -9.19 10.40 -2.20
CA ILE A 6 -8.52 9.14 -1.86
C ILE A 6 -8.71 8.83 -0.37
N SER A 7 -9.06 7.58 -0.05
CA SER A 7 -9.21 7.12 1.33
C SER A 7 -8.81 5.65 1.50
N LEU A 8 -8.54 5.26 2.76
CA LEU A 8 -8.32 3.88 3.16
C LEU A 8 -9.40 3.45 4.16
N ARG A 9 -10.06 2.32 3.91
CA ARG A 9 -11.06 1.75 4.84
C ARG A 9 -10.99 0.23 4.88
N LEU A 10 -11.65 -0.38 5.86
CA LEU A 10 -11.84 -1.83 5.87
C LEU A 10 -12.71 -2.25 4.68
N PHE A 11 -12.47 -3.46 4.18
CA PHE A 11 -13.34 -4.09 3.20
C PHE A 11 -14.69 -4.45 3.84
N ASP A 12 -15.74 -4.33 3.05
CA ASP A 12 -17.09 -4.79 3.34
C ASP A 12 -17.52 -5.81 2.29
N LEU A 13 -18.48 -6.69 2.61
CA LEU A 13 -18.99 -7.67 1.65
C LEU A 13 -19.69 -7.02 0.44
N SER A 14 -20.18 -5.79 0.57
CA SER A 14 -20.69 -5.01 -0.56
C SER A 14 -19.61 -4.63 -1.58
N ASP A 15 -18.32 -4.71 -1.22
CA ASP A 15 -17.20 -4.42 -2.11
C ASP A 15 -16.86 -5.57 -3.08
N VAL A 16 -17.53 -6.72 -2.98
CA VAL A 16 -17.23 -7.90 -3.81
C VAL A 16 -17.23 -7.57 -5.30
N ASP A 17 -18.23 -6.83 -5.76
CA ASP A 17 -18.33 -6.48 -7.18
C ASP A 17 -17.20 -5.54 -7.63
N ASP A 18 -16.77 -4.63 -6.77
CA ASP A 18 -15.66 -3.72 -7.04
C ASP A 18 -14.29 -4.43 -6.95
N LEU A 19 -14.17 -5.43 -6.07
CA LEU A 19 -12.99 -6.28 -5.99
C LEU A 19 -12.83 -7.14 -7.25
N MET A 20 -13.93 -7.71 -7.75
CA MET A 20 -13.92 -8.55 -8.95
C MET A 20 -13.47 -7.79 -10.20
N VAL A 21 -13.57 -6.46 -10.26
CA VAL A 21 -13.04 -5.63 -11.36
C VAL A 21 -11.53 -5.82 -11.57
N TRP A 22 -10.78 -6.11 -10.50
CA TRP A 22 -9.32 -6.25 -10.57
C TRP A 22 -8.80 -7.61 -10.14
N ALA A 23 -9.55 -8.36 -9.34
CA ALA A 23 -9.17 -9.72 -8.96
C ALA A 23 -9.31 -10.74 -10.11
N THR A 24 -10.13 -10.43 -11.13
CA THR A 24 -10.32 -11.24 -12.34
C THR A 24 -9.43 -10.83 -13.52
N ASP A 25 -8.58 -9.81 -13.33
CA ASP A 25 -7.70 -9.30 -14.38
C ASP A 25 -6.31 -9.96 -14.26
N ASP A 26 -5.97 -10.83 -15.21
CA ASP A 26 -4.69 -11.56 -15.23
C ASP A 26 -3.46 -10.63 -15.16
N ARG A 27 -3.59 -9.42 -15.71
CA ARG A 27 -2.51 -8.42 -15.65
C ARG A 27 -2.24 -7.97 -14.22
N VAL A 28 -3.27 -7.95 -13.38
CA VAL A 28 -3.18 -7.55 -11.97
C VAL A 28 -2.67 -8.69 -11.11
N SER A 29 -3.17 -9.92 -11.32
CA SER A 29 -2.78 -11.09 -10.52
C SER A 29 -1.37 -11.59 -10.81
N GLU A 30 -0.79 -11.31 -11.99
CA GLU A 30 0.60 -11.67 -12.35
C GLU A 30 1.63 -11.26 -11.28
N PHE A 31 1.41 -10.13 -10.59
CA PHE A 31 2.31 -9.61 -9.55
C PHE A 31 1.83 -9.89 -8.12
N CYS A 32 0.79 -10.71 -7.95
CA CYS A 32 0.15 -10.97 -6.67
C CYS A 32 0.45 -12.39 -6.17
N ALA A 33 0.32 -12.59 -4.86
CA ALA A 33 0.49 -13.92 -4.23
C ALA A 33 -0.76 -14.81 -4.35
N TRP A 34 -1.75 -14.41 -5.16
CA TRP A 34 -3.00 -15.12 -5.39
C TRP A 34 -3.25 -15.25 -6.89
N ASP A 35 -3.92 -16.33 -7.28
CA ASP A 35 -4.33 -16.56 -8.67
C ASP A 35 -5.47 -15.65 -9.09
N THR A 36 -5.67 -15.49 -10.40
CA THR A 36 -6.83 -14.77 -10.96
C THR A 36 -8.13 -15.42 -10.50
N TYR A 37 -9.02 -14.63 -9.92
CA TYR A 37 -10.30 -15.14 -9.45
C TYR A 37 -11.20 -15.48 -10.63
N THR A 38 -11.94 -16.58 -10.49
CA THR A 38 -12.89 -17.04 -11.50
C THR A 38 -14.34 -16.94 -11.03
N SER A 39 -14.54 -16.73 -9.71
CA SER A 39 -15.85 -16.72 -9.08
C SER A 39 -15.98 -15.61 -8.02
N LYS A 40 -17.23 -15.21 -7.72
CA LYS A 40 -17.49 -14.25 -6.63
C LYS A 40 -17.29 -14.91 -5.27
N GLU A 41 -17.44 -16.23 -5.19
CA GLU A 41 -17.21 -17.04 -4.00
C GLU A 41 -15.77 -16.91 -3.51
N ASP A 42 -14.79 -16.87 -4.43
CA ASP A 42 -13.37 -16.64 -4.11
C ASP A 42 -13.18 -15.24 -3.49
N ALA A 43 -13.81 -14.22 -4.07
CA ALA A 43 -13.78 -12.85 -3.57
C ALA A 43 -14.42 -12.72 -2.17
N ILE A 44 -15.57 -13.35 -1.95
CA ILE A 44 -16.25 -13.37 -0.65
C ILE A 44 -15.37 -14.05 0.39
N THR A 45 -14.77 -15.19 0.04
CA THR A 45 -13.86 -15.95 0.90
C THR A 45 -12.65 -15.11 1.28
N PHE A 46 -12.05 -14.41 0.31
CA PHE A 46 -10.94 -13.49 0.55
C PHE A 46 -11.31 -12.36 1.49
N ILE A 47 -12.42 -11.66 1.25
CA ILE A 47 -12.86 -10.55 2.09
C ILE A 47 -13.10 -11.04 3.52
N THR A 48 -13.85 -12.13 3.68
CA THR A 48 -14.27 -12.64 5.00
C THR A 48 -13.11 -13.23 5.79
N ASN A 49 -12.23 -14.00 5.15
CA ASN A 49 -11.21 -14.79 5.85
C ASN A 49 -9.84 -14.12 5.87
N THR A 50 -9.57 -13.19 4.94
CA THR A 50 -8.26 -12.55 4.81
C THR A 50 -8.31 -11.05 5.10
N ALA A 51 -9.20 -10.30 4.43
CA ALA A 51 -9.19 -8.85 4.53
C ALA A 51 -9.79 -8.34 5.85
N MET A 52 -11.04 -8.72 6.17
CA MET A 52 -11.74 -8.25 7.36
C MET A 52 -11.05 -8.61 8.69
N PRO A 53 -10.48 -9.82 8.87
CA PRO A 53 -9.82 -10.18 10.13
C PRO A 53 -8.48 -9.46 10.33
N HIS A 54 -7.92 -8.84 9.28
CA HIS A 54 -6.60 -8.26 9.30
C HIS A 54 -6.68 -6.73 9.47
N PRO A 55 -6.37 -6.17 10.65
CA PRO A 55 -6.63 -4.75 10.97
C PRO A 55 -5.89 -3.75 10.07
N TRP A 56 -4.82 -4.22 9.42
CA TRP A 56 -4.01 -3.44 8.49
C TRP A 56 -4.17 -3.88 7.03
N PHE A 57 -5.26 -4.58 6.70
CA PHE A 57 -5.66 -4.85 5.32
C PHE A 57 -6.83 -3.91 4.98
N LYS A 58 -6.61 -2.99 4.04
CA LYS A 58 -7.56 -1.93 3.71
C LYS A 58 -7.81 -1.83 2.22
N ALA A 59 -9.03 -1.48 1.85
CA ALA A 59 -9.37 -1.05 0.51
C ALA A 59 -8.76 0.34 0.26
N ILE A 60 -8.13 0.51 -0.90
CA ILE A 60 -7.76 1.82 -1.43
C ILE A 60 -8.97 2.32 -2.22
N CYS A 61 -9.53 3.46 -1.83
CA CYS A 61 -10.75 3.97 -2.42
C CYS A 61 -10.55 5.33 -3.12
N ILE A 62 -11.23 5.52 -4.24
CA ILE A 62 -11.49 6.84 -4.85
C ILE A 62 -12.99 7.08 -4.74
N ASP A 63 -13.39 8.20 -4.14
CA ASP A 63 -14.80 8.57 -3.95
C ASP A 63 -15.63 7.45 -3.30
N ASN A 64 -15.03 6.84 -2.27
CA ASN A 64 -15.56 5.70 -1.50
C ASN A 64 -15.69 4.37 -2.26
N LYS A 65 -15.34 4.31 -3.54
CA LYS A 65 -15.31 3.09 -4.34
C LYS A 65 -13.93 2.41 -4.24
N PRO A 66 -13.84 1.13 -3.85
CA PRO A 66 -12.61 0.37 -3.87
C PRO A 66 -12.03 0.28 -5.29
N ILE A 67 -10.75 0.58 -5.40
CA ILE A 67 -9.98 0.48 -6.64
C ILE A 67 -8.77 -0.43 -6.51
N GLY A 68 -8.58 -1.00 -5.33
CA GLY A 68 -7.40 -1.77 -4.97
C GLY A 68 -7.36 -2.06 -3.48
N ALA A 69 -6.23 -2.60 -3.02
CA ALA A 69 -6.01 -3.01 -1.64
C ALA A 69 -4.60 -2.61 -1.19
N ILE A 70 -4.44 -2.38 0.11
CA ILE A 70 -3.14 -2.25 0.79
C ILE A 70 -3.14 -3.13 2.03
N SER A 71 -2.01 -3.78 2.31
CA SER A 71 -1.82 -4.60 3.49
C SER A 71 -0.47 -4.32 4.14
N VAL A 72 -0.44 -4.32 5.48
CA VAL A 72 0.81 -4.23 6.26
C VAL A 72 0.90 -5.41 7.21
N LYS A 73 1.84 -6.33 6.97
CA LYS A 73 2.05 -7.53 7.78
C LYS A 73 3.36 -7.42 8.57
N PRO A 74 3.37 -7.67 9.89
CA PRO A 74 4.63 -7.75 10.63
C PRO A 74 5.51 -8.89 10.09
N ALA A 75 6.83 -8.69 10.07
CA ALA A 75 7.78 -9.77 9.78
C ALA A 75 7.72 -10.84 10.89
N LYS A 76 7.84 -12.14 10.53
CA LYS A 76 7.77 -13.24 11.52
C LYS A 76 9.11 -13.38 12.29
N ARG A 77 9.03 -13.32 13.63
CA ARG A 77 10.06 -13.59 14.70
C ARG A 77 11.47 -12.97 14.54
N HIS A 78 12.07 -12.60 15.68
CA HIS A 78 13.34 -11.88 15.88
C HIS A 78 13.47 -10.47 15.26
N ASP A 79 12.67 -10.11 14.26
CA ASP A 79 12.65 -8.78 13.61
C ASP A 79 11.29 -8.06 13.79
N GLN A 80 10.81 -7.93 15.04
CA GLN A 80 9.52 -7.25 15.34
C GLN A 80 9.47 -5.77 14.94
N CYS A 81 10.61 -5.18 14.56
CA CYS A 81 10.72 -3.81 14.07
C CYS A 81 10.50 -3.67 12.55
N ARG A 82 10.15 -4.76 11.85
CA ARG A 82 9.96 -4.77 10.39
C ARG A 82 8.54 -5.16 10.01
N CYS A 83 7.99 -4.50 9.00
CA CYS A 83 6.69 -4.82 8.41
C CYS A 83 6.82 -4.89 6.90
N HIS A 84 6.10 -5.82 6.27
CA HIS A 84 5.96 -5.91 4.83
C HIS A 84 4.71 -5.14 4.45
N MET A 85 4.87 -4.13 3.60
CA MET A 85 3.76 -3.40 2.99
C MET A 85 3.58 -3.90 1.56
N ALA A 86 2.35 -4.23 1.18
CA ALA A 86 2.00 -4.64 -0.17
C ALA A 86 0.70 -3.93 -0.58
N TYR A 87 0.56 -3.60 -1.85
CA TYR A 87 -0.68 -3.03 -2.39
C TYR A 87 -0.92 -3.50 -3.83
N THR A 88 -2.17 -3.38 -4.25
CA THR A 88 -2.64 -3.74 -5.58
C THR A 88 -3.64 -2.68 -6.03
N LEU A 89 -3.62 -2.31 -7.30
CA LEU A 89 -4.59 -1.40 -7.92
C LEU A 89 -5.17 -2.06 -9.18
N ALA A 90 -6.43 -1.77 -9.50
CA ALA A 90 -7.02 -2.18 -10.77
C ALA A 90 -6.22 -1.62 -11.95
N HIS A 91 -6.07 -2.41 -13.02
CA HIS A 91 -5.25 -2.05 -14.18
C HIS A 91 -5.58 -0.67 -14.77
N LYS A 92 -6.86 -0.26 -14.78
CA LYS A 92 -7.28 1.08 -15.25
C LYS A 92 -6.68 2.27 -14.48
N TYR A 93 -6.18 2.03 -13.27
CA TYR A 93 -5.53 3.04 -12.43
C TYR A 93 -4.00 2.94 -12.46
N TRP A 94 -3.47 2.06 -13.32
CA TRP A 94 -2.05 2.03 -13.59
C TRP A 94 -1.72 3.24 -14.46
N GLY A 95 -1.07 4.23 -13.86
CA GLY A 95 -0.45 5.32 -14.61
C GLY A 95 0.92 4.90 -15.13
N PRO A 96 1.50 5.66 -16.08
CA PRO A 96 2.90 5.48 -16.46
C PRO A 96 3.85 5.68 -15.26
N TYR A 97 3.41 6.42 -14.24
CA TYR A 97 4.11 6.64 -12.98
C TYR A 97 3.08 6.75 -11.84
N PHE A 98 3.18 5.91 -10.82
CA PHE A 98 2.61 6.21 -9.52
C PHE A 98 3.74 6.43 -8.52
N LYS A 99 3.55 7.38 -7.62
CA LYS A 99 4.51 7.75 -6.58
C LYS A 99 3.84 7.59 -5.23
N ILE A 100 4.39 6.73 -4.39
CA ILE A 100 3.99 6.64 -2.99
C ILE A 100 4.92 7.55 -2.21
N GLU A 101 4.37 8.53 -1.52
CA GLU A 101 5.14 9.44 -0.68
C GLU A 101 4.90 9.14 0.80
N SER A 102 5.96 9.22 1.59
CA SER A 102 5.94 9.04 3.04
C SER A 102 6.60 10.24 3.71
N PHE A 103 5.92 10.78 4.73
CA PHE A 103 6.43 11.86 5.56
C PHE A 103 6.84 11.28 6.91
N VAL A 104 8.12 11.40 7.24
CA VAL A 104 8.68 10.91 8.51
C VAL A 104 9.32 12.06 9.28
N LEU A 105 9.10 12.12 10.59
CA LEU A 105 9.81 13.10 11.43
C LEU A 105 11.32 12.92 11.30
N ALA A 106 12.05 14.02 11.12
CA ALA A 106 13.50 13.98 10.91
C ALA A 106 14.27 13.31 12.07
N GLU A 107 13.70 13.30 13.27
CA GLU A 107 14.26 12.64 14.46
C GLU A 107 13.97 11.14 14.53
N ASN A 108 12.98 10.63 13.78
CA ASN A 108 12.62 9.21 13.80
C ASN A 108 13.57 8.37 12.92
N LYS A 109 14.79 8.16 13.43
CA LYS A 109 15.84 7.38 12.77
C LYS A 109 15.45 5.93 12.49
N GLY A 110 14.52 5.37 13.27
CA GLY A 110 14.00 4.01 13.07
C GLY A 110 13.22 3.90 11.76
N SER A 111 12.21 4.74 11.57
CA SER A 111 11.39 4.73 10.35
C SER A 111 12.19 5.18 9.12
N ILE A 112 13.12 6.11 9.27
CA ILE A 112 14.03 6.51 8.17
C ILE A 112 14.81 5.29 7.65
N LYS A 113 15.44 4.51 8.54
CA LYS A 113 16.19 3.32 8.14
C LYS A 113 15.33 2.26 7.46
N VAL A 114 14.05 2.13 7.84
CA VAL A 114 13.12 1.21 7.19
C VAL A 114 12.83 1.67 5.76
N LEU A 115 12.48 2.95 5.58
CA LEU A 115 12.21 3.52 4.25
C LEU A 115 13.43 3.36 3.32
N GLU A 116 14.63 3.69 3.80
CA GLU A 116 15.87 3.53 3.02
C GLU A 116 16.16 2.06 2.68
N LYS A 117 15.90 1.12 3.61
CA LYS A 117 16.10 -0.32 3.38
C LYS A 117 15.09 -0.89 2.37
N ASP A 118 13.86 -0.41 2.40
CA ASP A 118 12.78 -0.88 1.52
C ASP A 118 12.83 -0.19 0.14
N GLY A 119 13.92 0.52 -0.16
CA GLY A 119 14.19 1.12 -1.48
C GLY A 119 13.54 2.48 -1.70
N CYS A 120 12.91 3.08 -0.69
CA CYS A 120 12.38 4.44 -0.83
C CYS A 120 13.53 5.45 -0.91
N GLN A 121 13.44 6.37 -1.86
CA GLN A 121 14.40 7.45 -2.04
C GLN A 121 14.01 8.68 -1.21
N ARG A 122 15.00 9.37 -0.64
CA ARG A 122 14.76 10.62 0.08
C ARG A 122 14.64 11.78 -0.90
N ASP A 123 13.44 12.32 -1.03
CA ASP A 123 13.16 13.45 -1.92
C ASP A 123 13.54 14.80 -1.29
N GLY A 124 13.50 14.93 0.04
CA GLY A 124 13.83 16.20 0.69
C GLY A 124 13.52 16.30 2.18
N ILE A 125 13.76 17.49 2.73
CA ILE A 125 13.44 17.87 4.11
C ILE A 125 12.56 19.11 4.09
N LEU A 126 11.37 19.00 4.68
CA LEU A 126 10.46 20.11 4.97
C LEU A 126 10.75 20.63 6.38
N ARG A 127 11.27 21.85 6.47
CA ARG A 127 11.59 22.50 7.75
C ARG A 127 10.31 23.02 8.41
N ASP A 128 10.18 22.84 9.71
CA ASP A 128 9.07 23.34 10.52
C ASP A 128 7.67 22.95 10.00
N TYR A 129 7.55 21.75 9.42
CA TYR A 129 6.35 21.32 8.68
C TYR A 129 5.26 20.66 9.54
N ILE A 130 5.64 19.84 10.53
CA ILE A 130 4.69 19.06 11.33
C ILE A 130 4.60 19.63 12.74
N ILE A 131 3.38 19.91 13.20
CA ILE A 131 3.10 20.15 14.62
C ILE A 131 2.65 18.83 15.24
N LEU A 132 3.51 18.23 16.06
CA LEU A 132 3.18 17.01 16.81
C LEU A 132 3.42 17.23 18.30
N LYS A 133 2.39 16.96 19.12
CA LYS A 133 2.44 17.14 20.57
C LYS A 133 2.91 18.56 20.99
N GLY A 134 2.37 19.57 20.31
CA GLY A 134 2.64 20.98 20.60
C GLY A 134 4.04 21.47 20.19
N LYS A 135 4.80 20.67 19.43
CA LYS A 135 6.12 21.06 18.95
C LYS A 135 6.16 21.06 17.43
N ILE A 136 6.75 22.11 16.87
CA ILE A 136 7.07 22.22 15.46
C ILE A 136 8.30 21.35 15.18
N ARG A 137 8.27 20.62 14.06
CA ARG A 137 9.23 19.57 13.71
C ARG A 137 9.46 19.53 12.20
N ASP A 138 10.69 19.19 11.83
CA ASP A 138 11.05 18.90 10.45
C ASP A 138 10.49 17.53 10.03
N ALA A 139 10.03 17.45 8.78
CA ALA A 139 9.64 16.21 8.15
C ALA A 139 10.59 15.90 6.99
N MET A 140 11.00 14.65 6.85
CA MET A 140 11.64 14.14 5.65
C MET A 140 10.58 13.53 4.73
N ILE A 141 10.71 13.81 3.44
CA ILE A 141 9.89 13.19 2.40
C ILE A 141 10.70 12.04 1.81
N TYR A 142 10.07 10.88 1.75
CA TYR A 142 10.55 9.73 1.00
C TYR A 142 9.54 9.38 -0.08
N SER A 143 10.02 8.82 -1.18
CA SER A 143 9.16 8.30 -2.21
C SER A 143 9.58 6.95 -2.75
N PHE A 144 8.59 6.24 -3.29
CA PHE A 144 8.76 5.01 -4.04
C PHE A 144 8.01 5.14 -5.36
N LEU A 145 8.68 4.92 -6.48
CA LEU A 145 8.13 5.02 -7.82
C LEU A 145 7.72 3.64 -8.33
N SER A 146 6.71 3.60 -9.21
CA SER A 146 6.30 2.38 -9.92
C SER A 146 7.44 1.70 -10.69
N THR A 147 8.43 2.46 -11.15
CA THR A 147 9.63 1.95 -11.83
C THR A 147 10.60 1.22 -10.91
N ASP A 148 10.49 1.41 -9.59
CA ASP A 148 11.38 0.78 -8.61
C ASP A 148 11.00 -0.71 -8.37
N PHE A 149 9.81 -1.15 -8.81
CA PHE A 149 9.36 -2.55 -8.74
C PHE A 149 10.29 -3.54 -9.46
N PHE A 150 10.93 -3.12 -10.54
CA PHE A 150 11.76 -4.00 -11.36
C PHE A 150 13.01 -4.49 -10.61
N PHE A 151 13.46 -3.76 -9.59
CA PHE A 151 14.68 -4.08 -8.84
C PHE A 151 14.42 -4.96 -7.60
N LEU A 152 13.32 -4.77 -6.87
CA LEU A 152 13.03 -5.55 -5.66
C LEU A 152 12.68 -7.03 -5.94
N PHE A 153 12.17 -7.33 -7.14
CA PHE A 153 11.83 -8.71 -7.53
C PHE A 153 13.06 -9.56 -7.89
N LEU A 154 14.13 -8.94 -8.39
CA LEU A 154 15.37 -9.64 -8.73
C LEU A 154 16.22 -9.94 -7.48
N ASP A 155 16.23 -9.04 -6.50
CA ASP A 155 17.04 -9.21 -5.28
C ASP A 155 16.52 -10.27 -4.30
N ASN A 156 15.30 -10.79 -4.51
CA ASN A 156 14.71 -11.85 -3.68
C ASN A 156 14.67 -13.24 -4.36
N MET A 157 15.32 -13.40 -5.52
CA MET A 157 15.58 -14.71 -6.14
C MET A 157 17.01 -15.19 -5.85
N HIS A 158 17.35 -15.40 -4.57
CA HIS A 158 18.54 -16.15 -4.14
C HIS A 158 18.27 -16.93 -2.85
#